data_AF-A0A973PLZ0-F1
#
_entry.id   AF-A0A973PLZ0-F1
#
_cell.length_a   1.000
_cell.length_b   1.000
_cell.length_c   1.000
_cell.angle_alpha   90.00
_cell.angle_beta   90.00
_cell.angle_gamma   90.00
#
_symmetry.space_group_name_H-M   'P 1'
#
loop_
_entity.id
_entity.type
_entity.pdbx_description
1 polymer ?
#
loop_
_entity_poly.entity_id
_entity_poly.type
_entity_poly.pdbx_seq_one_letter_code
_entity_poly.pdbx_strand_id
1 'polypeptide(L)'
;ERLRAVVRRSVEVLVAHQPSVTLLLRVRGNSEVELAALERRRWLDDRLAALVADAVAEGALRDDVPPALVSRLVFGMVNSLVEWYRPDGAYDRAMVADAITAIAFDGLARHAT
;
A
#
# COMPACT_ATOMS: atom_id res chain seq x y z
N GLU A 1 -3.57 -9.19 -11.56
CA GLU A 1 -2.80 -8.15 -12.29
C GLU A 1 -3.08 -6.70 -11.87
N ARG A 2 -4.31 -6.16 -11.98
CA ARG A 2 -4.58 -4.73 -11.68
C ARG A 2 -4.12 -4.31 -10.27
N LEU A 3 -4.49 -5.08 -9.25
CA LEU A 3 -4.12 -4.78 -7.86
C LEU A 3 -2.60 -4.96 -7.61
N ARG A 4 -1.94 -5.94 -8.24
CA ARG A 4 -0.47 -6.10 -8.20
C ARG A 4 0.23 -4.83 -8.73
N ALA A 5 -0.21 -4.33 -9.88
CA ALA A 5 0.33 -3.11 -10.47
C ALA A 5 0.12 -1.87 -9.58
N VAL A 6 -1.04 -1.76 -8.93
CA VAL A 6 -1.33 -0.67 -7.98
C VAL A 6 -0.39 -0.73 -6.77
N VAL A 7 -0.21 -1.90 -6.15
CA VAL A 7 0.72 -2.07 -5.00
C VAL A 7 2.15 -1.70 -5.41
N ARG A 8 2.63 -2.21 -6.54
CA ARG A 8 3.95 -1.85 -7.07
C ARG A 8 4.08 -0.34 -7.26
N ARG A 9 3.11 0.29 -7.92
CA ARG A 9 3.14 1.73 -8.20
C ARG A 9 3.08 2.57 -6.92
N SER A 10 2.33 2.14 -5.91
CA SER A 10 2.28 2.81 -4.61
C SER A 10 3.65 2.85 -3.93
N VAL A 11 4.45 1.78 -4.02
CA VAL A 11 5.83 1.77 -3.53
C VAL A 11 6.69 2.80 -4.29
N GLU A 12 6.60 2.81 -5.63
CA GLU A 12 7.39 3.75 -6.44
C GLU A 12 7.06 5.21 -6.15
N VAL A 13 5.76 5.52 -6.01
CA VAL A 13 5.28 6.87 -5.69
C VAL A 13 5.72 7.27 -4.29
N LEU A 14 5.59 6.37 -3.31
CA LEU A 14 6.03 6.63 -1.95
C LEU A 14 7.53 6.93 -1.91
N VAL A 15 8.36 6.11 -2.56
CA VAL A 15 9.82 6.32 -2.62
C VAL A 15 10.16 7.65 -3.30
N ALA A 16 9.51 7.97 -4.43
CA ALA A 16 9.77 9.20 -5.16
C ALA A 16 9.35 10.47 -4.40
N HIS A 17 8.35 10.37 -3.52
CA HIS A 17 7.77 11.50 -2.79
C HIS A 17 7.81 11.32 -1.27
N GLN A 18 8.80 10.59 -0.75
CA GLN A 18 8.86 10.14 0.64
C GLN A 18 8.64 11.29 1.65
N PRO A 19 9.30 12.47 1.54
CA PRO A 19 9.06 13.56 2.49
C PRO A 19 7.61 14.04 2.52
N SER A 20 6.98 14.17 1.35
CA SER A 20 5.59 14.62 1.22
C SER A 20 4.61 13.57 1.77
N VAL A 21 4.87 12.28 1.48
CA VAL A 21 4.03 11.19 2.00
C VAL A 21 4.19 11.06 3.51
N THR A 22 5.39 11.21 4.06
CA THR A 22 5.62 11.23 5.52
C THR A 22 4.80 12.34 6.20
N LEU A 23 4.79 13.55 5.64
CA LEU A 23 3.96 14.64 6.17
C LEU A 23 2.48 14.29 6.11
N LEU A 24 2.00 13.81 4.95
CA LEU A 24 0.61 13.40 4.76
C LEU A 24 0.17 12.34 5.77
N LEU A 25 1.01 11.35 6.04
CA LEU A 25 0.71 10.27 6.99
C LEU A 25 0.70 10.75 8.46
N ARG A 26 1.31 11.91 8.76
CA ARG A 26 1.38 12.50 10.10
C ARG A 26 0.36 13.61 10.36
N VAL A 27 -0.46 13.96 9.36
CA VAL A 27 -1.54 14.93 9.48
C VAL A 27 -2.51 14.54 10.60
N ARG A 28 -2.97 15.54 11.38
CA ARG A 28 -3.90 15.34 12.50
C ARG A 28 -5.29 15.95 12.26
N GLY A 29 -5.45 16.82 11.27
CA GLY A 29 -6.73 17.46 10.95
C GLY A 29 -6.95 18.77 11.69
N ASN A 30 -5.88 19.46 12.07
CA ASN A 30 -5.97 20.69 12.89
C ASN A 30 -6.18 21.97 12.06
N SER A 31 -6.08 21.89 10.74
CA SER A 31 -6.32 23.00 9.81
C SER A 31 -7.18 22.54 8.63
N GLU A 32 -7.77 23.48 7.89
CA GLU A 32 -8.55 23.17 6.69
C GLU A 32 -7.76 22.38 5.66
N VAL A 33 -6.48 22.72 5.47
CA VAL A 33 -5.57 21.99 4.56
C VAL A 33 -5.35 20.56 5.04
N GLU A 34 -5.16 20.37 6.34
CA GLU A 34 -5.01 19.04 6.94
C GLU A 34 -6.30 18.20 6.83
N LEU A 35 -7.47 18.81 7.07
CA LEU A 35 -8.76 18.15 6.92
C LEU A 35 -9.00 17.70 5.47
N ALA A 36 -8.72 18.58 4.49
CA ALA A 36 -8.80 18.24 3.08
C ALA A 36 -7.83 17.10 2.70
N ALA A 37 -6.62 17.09 3.26
CA ALA A 37 -5.67 16.00 3.05
C ALA A 37 -6.18 14.67 3.61
N LEU A 38 -6.80 14.68 4.80
CA LEU A 38 -7.41 13.49 5.40
C LEU A 38 -8.63 13.00 4.61
N GLU A 39 -9.46 13.90 4.09
CA GLU A 39 -10.56 13.56 3.18
C GLU A 39 -10.05 12.89 1.91
N ARG A 40 -9.01 13.46 1.30
CA ARG A 40 -8.41 12.88 0.10
C ARG A 40 -7.81 11.51 0.35
N ARG A 41 -7.20 11.32 1.52
CA ARG A 41 -6.68 10.02 1.96
C ARG A 41 -7.81 9.00 2.16
N ARG A 42 -8.90 9.37 2.84
CA ARG A 42 -10.07 8.49 3.00
C ARG A 42 -10.65 8.07 1.66
N TRP A 43 -10.80 9.01 0.73
CA TRP A 43 -11.24 8.70 -0.63
C TRP A 43 -10.32 7.69 -1.33
N LEU A 44 -9.00 7.84 -1.17
CA LEU A 44 -8.06 6.87 -1.73
C LEU A 44 -8.19 5.50 -1.06
N ASP A 45 -8.26 5.45 0.27
CA ASP A 45 -8.43 4.21 1.05
C ASP A 45 -9.70 3.46 0.62
N ASP A 46 -10.82 4.17 0.39
CA ASP A 46 -12.08 3.60 -0.09
C ASP A 46 -11.96 3.01 -1.50
N ARG A 47 -11.25 3.72 -2.41
CA ARG A 47 -11.01 3.23 -3.77
C ARG A 47 -10.13 1.98 -3.79
N LEU A 48 -9.14 1.93 -2.91
CA LEU A 48 -8.26 0.77 -2.75
C LEU A 48 -9.02 -0.42 -2.15
N ALA A 49 -9.87 -0.19 -1.15
CA ALA A 49 -10.74 -1.22 -0.59
C ALA A 49 -11.72 -1.78 -1.63
N ALA A 50 -12.32 -0.92 -2.47
CA ALA A 50 -13.17 -1.35 -3.57
C ALA A 50 -12.40 -2.22 -4.59
N LEU A 51 -11.17 -1.84 -4.94
CA LEU A 51 -10.31 -2.63 -5.83
C LEU A 51 -10.01 -4.03 -5.27
N VAL A 52 -9.83 -4.15 -3.96
CA VAL A 52 -9.66 -5.46 -3.31
C VAL A 52 -10.98 -6.24 -3.31
N ALA A 53 -12.10 -5.58 -3.04
CA ALA A 53 -13.42 -6.21 -3.06
C ALA A 53 -13.76 -6.79 -4.45
N ASP A 54 -13.47 -6.04 -5.52
CA ASP A 54 -13.60 -6.52 -6.90
C ASP A 54 -12.79 -7.81 -7.11
N ALA A 55 -11.51 -7.81 -6.68
CA ALA A 55 -10.64 -8.97 -6.86
C ALA A 55 -11.08 -10.21 -6.05
N VAL A 56 -11.72 -10.01 -4.88
CA VAL A 56 -12.35 -11.10 -4.12
C VAL A 56 -13.59 -11.61 -4.86
N ALA A 57 -14.45 -10.72 -5.36
CA ALA A 57 -15.65 -11.09 -6.11
C ALA A 57 -15.33 -11.84 -7.42
N GLU A 58 -14.18 -11.53 -8.04
CA GLU A 58 -13.64 -12.23 -9.21
C GLU A 58 -12.97 -13.58 -8.86
N GLY A 59 -12.87 -13.95 -7.58
CA GLY A 59 -12.19 -15.16 -7.12
C GLY A 59 -10.66 -15.12 -7.23
N ALA A 60 -10.08 -13.93 -7.47
CA ALA A 60 -8.64 -13.75 -7.60
C ALA A 60 -7.92 -13.60 -6.25
N LEU A 61 -8.66 -13.30 -5.18
CA LEU A 61 -8.16 -13.21 -3.81
C LEU A 61 -9.00 -14.08 -2.86
N ARG A 62 -8.40 -14.45 -1.73
CA ARG A 62 -9.07 -15.14 -0.63
C ARG A 62 -10.27 -14.33 -0.10
N ASP A 63 -11.35 -15.02 0.23
CA ASP A 63 -12.63 -14.45 0.69
C ASP A 63 -12.88 -14.63 2.20
N ASP A 64 -11.98 -15.33 2.90
CA ASP A 64 -12.01 -15.56 4.34
C ASP A 64 -11.49 -14.36 5.17
N VAL A 65 -11.06 -13.27 4.51
CA VAL A 65 -10.63 -12.02 5.16
C VAL A 65 -11.41 -10.84 4.56
N PRO A 66 -11.99 -9.95 5.40
CA PRO A 66 -12.72 -8.78 4.89
C PRO A 66 -11.87 -7.92 3.94
N PRO A 67 -12.36 -7.53 2.75
CA PRO A 67 -11.59 -6.77 1.76
C PRO A 67 -10.99 -5.45 2.30
N ALA A 68 -11.73 -4.75 3.15
CA ALA A 68 -11.25 -3.52 3.79
C ALA A 68 -10.04 -3.78 4.72
N LEU A 69 -10.02 -4.93 5.42
CA LEU A 69 -8.90 -5.33 6.25
C LEU A 69 -7.68 -5.70 5.40
N VAL A 70 -7.88 -6.46 4.31
CA VAL A 70 -6.81 -6.79 3.35
C VAL A 70 -6.19 -5.50 2.79
N SER A 71 -7.01 -4.55 2.33
CA SER A 71 -6.53 -3.25 1.83
C SER A 71 -5.68 -2.53 2.89
N ARG A 72 -6.18 -2.42 4.12
CA ARG A 72 -5.46 -1.75 5.22
C ARG A 72 -4.13 -2.42 5.56
N LEU A 73 -4.04 -3.75 5.51
CA LEU A 73 -2.80 -4.48 5.77
C LEU A 73 -1.78 -4.29 4.64
N VAL A 74 -2.21 -4.42 3.38
CA VAL A 74 -1.34 -4.25 2.20
C VAL A 74 -0.79 -2.83 2.12
N PHE A 75 -1.65 -1.82 2.20
CA PHE A 75 -1.19 -0.43 2.14
C PHE A 75 -0.55 0.04 3.45
N GLY A 76 -0.80 -0.64 4.57
CA GLY A 76 -0.02 -0.50 5.80
C GLY A 76 1.44 -0.94 5.62
N MET A 77 1.66 -2.08 4.96
CA MET A 77 3.00 -2.55 4.60
C MET A 77 3.73 -1.55 3.69
N VAL A 78 3.04 -1.01 2.67
CA VAL A 78 3.61 0.06 1.82
C VAL A 78 3.92 1.31 2.64
N ASN A 79 2.98 1.81 3.44
CA ASN A 79 3.17 3.03 4.21
C ASN A 79 4.27 2.92 5.27
N SER A 80 4.60 1.70 5.74
CA SER A 80 5.71 1.48 6.66
C SER A 80 7.06 1.94 6.10
N LEU A 81 7.21 2.00 4.77
CA LEU A 81 8.43 2.44 4.08
C LEU A 81 8.90 3.81 4.54
N VAL A 82 7.98 4.72 4.90
CA VAL A 82 8.35 6.07 5.34
C VAL A 82 9.23 6.08 6.59
N GLU A 83 9.17 5.01 7.40
CA GLU A 83 9.90 4.90 8.66
C GLU A 83 11.30 4.31 8.51
N TRP A 84 11.59 3.56 7.44
CA TRP A 84 12.84 2.80 7.33
C TRP A 84 13.52 2.83 5.95
N TYR A 85 12.80 3.10 4.86
CA TYR A 85 13.41 3.12 3.54
C TYR A 85 14.38 4.30 3.41
N ARG A 86 15.57 4.00 2.88
CA ARG A 86 16.63 4.98 2.59
C ARG A 86 17.06 4.83 1.13
N PRO A 87 17.02 5.90 0.31
CA PRO A 87 17.43 5.84 -1.09
C PRO A 87 18.88 5.39 -1.31
N ASP A 88 19.75 5.67 -0.35
CA ASP A 88 21.18 5.29 -0.30
C ASP A 88 21.42 4.04 0.57
N GLY A 89 20.36 3.32 0.94
CA GLY A 89 20.42 2.13 1.79
C GLY A 89 20.72 0.84 1.03
N ALA A 90 20.60 -0.28 1.75
CA ALA A 90 20.89 -1.62 1.23
C ALA A 90 19.85 -2.17 0.23
N TYR A 91 18.67 -1.54 0.14
CA TYR A 91 17.56 -2.00 -0.68
C TYR A 91 17.16 -0.91 -1.67
N ASP A 92 17.20 -1.22 -2.97
CA ASP A 92 16.75 -0.30 -4.00
C ASP A 92 15.21 -0.30 -4.15
N ARG A 93 14.70 0.69 -4.88
CA ARG A 93 13.26 0.87 -5.14
C ARG A 93 12.61 -0.36 -5.78
N ALA A 94 13.28 -0.98 -6.75
CA ALA A 94 12.70 -2.09 -7.50
C ALA A 94 12.59 -3.33 -6.62
N MET A 95 13.66 -3.64 -5.89
CA MET A 95 13.72 -4.75 -4.94
C MET A 95 12.61 -4.64 -3.89
N VAL A 96 12.40 -3.46 -3.31
CA VAL A 96 11.34 -3.25 -2.31
C VAL A 96 9.94 -3.38 -2.93
N ALA A 97 9.73 -2.86 -4.14
CA ALA A 97 8.45 -2.97 -4.83
C ALA A 97 8.11 -4.41 -5.22
N ASP A 98 9.11 -5.16 -5.68
CA ASP A 98 9.02 -6.59 -5.99
C ASP A 98 8.73 -7.40 -4.73
N ALA A 99 9.48 -7.18 -3.64
CA ALA A 99 9.30 -7.89 -2.38
C ALA A 99 7.92 -7.65 -1.74
N ILE A 100 7.47 -6.40 -1.65
CA ILE A 100 6.14 -6.06 -1.13
C ILE A 100 5.04 -6.71 -1.96
N THR A 101 5.17 -6.68 -3.29
CA THR A 101 4.19 -7.32 -4.18
C THR A 101 4.19 -8.83 -3.98
N ALA A 102 5.36 -9.48 -4.00
CA ALA A 102 5.45 -10.93 -3.79
C ALA A 102 4.87 -11.34 -2.43
N ILE A 103 5.22 -10.66 -1.35
CA ILE A 103 4.69 -10.97 -0.01
C ILE A 103 3.17 -10.77 0.05
N ALA A 104 2.64 -9.71 -0.56
CA ALA A 104 1.21 -9.42 -0.53
C ALA A 104 0.34 -10.45 -1.27
N PHE A 105 0.85 -11.06 -2.34
CA PHE A 105 0.04 -11.96 -3.19
C PHE A 105 0.51 -13.42 -3.19
N ASP A 106 1.77 -13.67 -2.89
CA ASP A 106 2.41 -14.99 -2.94
C ASP A 106 2.82 -15.47 -1.54
N GLY A 107 2.81 -14.60 -0.53
CA GLY A 107 3.11 -14.93 0.87
C GLY A 107 4.59 -15.14 1.16
N LEU A 108 4.91 -15.55 2.40
CA LEU A 108 6.28 -15.79 2.88
C LEU A 108 6.68 -17.28 2.87
N ALA A 109 5.69 -18.17 2.86
CA ALA A 109 5.96 -19.60 2.88
C ALA A 109 6.61 -20.02 1.56
N ARG A 110 7.65 -20.85 1.66
CA ARG A 110 8.17 -21.53 0.46
C ARG A 110 7.13 -22.55 0.03
N HIS A 111 6.61 -22.39 -1.17
CA HIS A 111 5.82 -23.43 -1.81
C HIS A 111 6.81 -24.52 -2.25
N ALA A 112 6.85 -25.63 -1.51
CA ALA A 112 7.57 -26.82 -1.97
C ALA A 112 6.89 -27.28 -3.27
N THR A 113 7.67 -27.39 -4.34
CA THR A 113 7.21 -27.90 -5.63
C THR A 113 6.98 -29.41 -5.55
#